data_AF-A0A7Y5NWC6-F1
#
_entry.id   AF-A0A7Y5NWC6-F1
#
_cell.length_a   1.000
_cell.length_b   1.000
_cell.length_c   1.000
_cell.angle_alpha   90.00
_cell.angle_beta   90.00
_cell.angle_gamma   90.00
#
_symmetry.space_group_name_H-M   'P 1'
#
loop_
_entity.id
_entity.type
_entity.pdbx_description
1 polymer ?
#
loop_
_entity_poly.entity_id
_entity_poly.type
_entity_poly.pdbx_seq_one_letter_code
_entity_poly.pdbx_strand_id
1 'polypeptide(L)'
;MMRQRYLTQLIALGTDTLMPVLVYGFESTDIGTDEVRLPLDFEPPDWLCAVLVQAGGYGMSYYSVVGAVFRLADNARHALSELGPLLRAFHLMAEDPDIRAIKKEYPKLEPIVGTWGAPYDSDQLGRVGRFVGRYFSLPAPQSGLEAFVRLGSEHPGRMSGWSHLHVKGAPRELEGSRVIDEVRVEGAFGQEERDVLEEVRRQAFPHLRKPELFLVWENSD
;
A
#
# COMPACT_ATOMS: atom_id res chain seq x y z
N MET A 1 -24.48 9.47 21.56
CA MET A 1 -23.97 8.52 20.54
C MET A 1 -23.40 9.38 19.42
N MET A 2 -22.06 9.52 19.35
CA MET A 2 -21.42 10.27 18.26
C MET A 2 -21.61 9.46 16.98
N ARG A 3 -22.21 10.08 15.95
CA ARG A 3 -22.21 9.49 14.61
C ARG A 3 -20.75 9.56 14.09
N GLN A 4 -20.32 8.57 13.32
CA GLN A 4 -19.00 8.55 12.66
C GLN A 4 -19.23 8.36 11.16
N ARG A 5 -18.33 8.87 10.32
CA ARG A 5 -18.28 8.55 8.89
C ARG A 5 -17.11 7.61 8.66
N TYR A 6 -17.27 6.71 7.70
CA TYR A 6 -16.26 5.74 7.34
C TYR A 6 -15.67 6.11 5.99
N LEU A 7 -14.34 6.06 5.87
CA LEU A 7 -13.69 6.09 4.57
C LEU A 7 -13.97 4.76 3.90
N THR A 8 -14.87 4.80 2.93
CA THR A 8 -15.36 3.63 2.19
C THR A 8 -14.77 3.56 0.79
N GLN A 9 -13.75 4.39 0.50
CA GLN A 9 -12.87 4.22 -0.67
C GLN A 9 -11.91 3.06 -0.39
N LEU A 10 -12.45 1.86 -0.32
CA LEU A 10 -11.69 0.63 -0.12
C LEU A 10 -11.10 0.19 -1.45
N ILE A 11 -9.77 0.21 -1.53
CA ILE A 11 -9.04 -0.44 -2.60
C ILE A 11 -8.75 -1.86 -2.14
N ALA A 12 -9.53 -2.81 -2.64
CA ALA A 12 -9.13 -4.21 -2.61
C ALA A 12 -7.90 -4.36 -3.51
N LEU A 13 -6.77 -4.71 -2.92
CA LEU A 13 -5.65 -5.25 -3.67
C LEU A 13 -6.08 -6.69 -4.00
N GLY A 14 -6.46 -6.91 -5.26
CA GLY A 14 -7.09 -8.17 -5.73
C GLY A 14 -7.02 -8.34 -7.25
N THR A 15 -6.29 -7.47 -7.95
CA THR A 15 -6.28 -7.44 -9.43
C THR A 15 -4.89 -7.10 -9.93
N ASP A 16 -4.49 -7.68 -11.06
CA ASP A 16 -3.27 -7.36 -11.83
C ASP A 16 -3.07 -5.85 -12.08
N THR A 17 -4.11 -5.06 -11.86
CA THR A 17 -4.22 -3.63 -12.10
C THR A 17 -3.52 -2.75 -11.06
N LEU A 18 -3.33 -3.23 -9.83
CA LEU A 18 -2.89 -2.38 -8.70
C LEU A 18 -1.47 -2.67 -8.21
N MET A 19 -0.96 -3.89 -8.32
CA MET A 19 0.33 -4.25 -7.70
C MET A 19 1.56 -3.99 -8.57
N PRO A 20 2.74 -3.76 -7.93
CA PRO A 20 2.93 -3.36 -6.54
C PRO A 20 2.65 -1.85 -6.34
N VAL A 21 2.24 -1.47 -5.13
CA VAL A 21 1.99 -0.06 -4.76
C VAL A 21 2.91 0.43 -3.65
N LEU A 22 3.13 1.74 -3.65
CA LEU A 22 3.48 2.47 -2.45
C LEU A 22 2.25 3.17 -1.91
N VAL A 23 2.11 3.23 -0.60
CA VAL A 23 1.10 4.06 0.07
C VAL A 23 1.82 5.04 0.96
N TYR A 24 1.57 6.33 0.79
CA TYR A 24 2.04 7.35 1.73
C TYR A 24 0.88 7.82 2.59
N GLY A 25 0.95 7.54 3.88
CA GLY A 25 -0.15 7.83 4.80
C GLY A 25 -0.02 7.12 6.13
N PHE A 26 -1.12 6.62 6.66
CA PHE A 26 -1.23 6.16 8.04
C PHE A 26 -1.58 4.68 8.10
N GLU A 27 -0.88 3.93 8.94
CA GLU A 27 -1.40 2.66 9.43
C GLU A 27 -2.48 2.91 10.48
N SER A 28 -3.66 2.33 10.29
CA SER A 28 -4.75 2.33 11.28
C SER A 28 -4.44 1.38 12.42
N THR A 29 -4.69 1.80 13.66
CA THR A 29 -4.59 0.92 14.84
C THR A 29 -5.80 -0.01 15.01
N ASP A 30 -6.89 0.26 14.28
CA ASP A 30 -8.10 -0.56 14.32
C ASP A 30 -7.91 -1.77 13.39
N ILE A 31 -7.15 -2.75 13.88
CA ILE A 31 -6.83 -4.00 13.17
C ILE A 31 -8.11 -4.81 12.97
N GLY A 32 -8.37 -5.26 11.75
CA GLY A 32 -9.45 -6.21 11.44
C GLY A 32 -10.84 -5.61 11.26
N THR A 33 -10.95 -4.29 11.08
CA THR A 33 -12.18 -3.65 10.61
C THR A 33 -11.95 -3.08 9.22
N ASP A 34 -12.86 -3.36 8.29
CA ASP A 34 -12.88 -2.79 6.92
C ASP A 34 -13.21 -1.29 6.90
N GLU A 35 -13.07 -0.62 8.05
CA GLU A 35 -13.64 0.67 8.36
C GLU A 35 -12.57 1.57 8.96
N VAL A 36 -12.10 2.51 8.14
CA VAL A 36 -11.30 3.64 8.64
C VAL A 36 -12.27 4.72 9.06
N ARG A 37 -12.24 5.08 10.34
CA ARG A 37 -13.12 6.13 10.90
C ARG A 37 -12.54 7.51 10.60
N LEU A 38 -13.30 8.31 9.86
CA LEU A 38 -13.02 9.72 9.62
C LEU A 38 -14.04 10.62 10.36
N PRO A 39 -13.67 11.87 10.64
CA PRO A 39 -14.60 12.87 11.17
C PRO A 39 -15.86 13.02 10.30
N LEU A 40 -17.01 13.29 10.92
CA LEU A 40 -18.30 13.38 10.23
C LEU A 40 -18.38 14.50 9.18
N ASP A 41 -17.69 15.59 9.45
CA ASP A 41 -17.63 16.82 8.66
C ASP A 41 -16.48 16.82 7.65
N PHE A 42 -15.66 15.77 7.64
CA PHE A 42 -14.62 15.60 6.66
C PHE A 42 -15.17 14.97 5.38
N GLU A 43 -15.00 15.67 4.27
CA GLU A 43 -15.23 15.14 2.92
C GLU A 43 -13.88 14.68 2.37
N PRO A 44 -13.61 13.36 2.28
CA PRO A 44 -12.33 12.90 1.82
C PRO A 44 -12.13 13.28 0.35
N PRO A 45 -10.96 13.79 -0.04
CA PRO A 45 -10.67 14.00 -1.44
C PRO A 45 -10.66 12.66 -2.18
N ASP A 46 -10.82 12.70 -3.49
CA ASP A 46 -10.90 11.50 -4.35
C ASP A 46 -9.60 10.70 -4.42
N TRP A 47 -8.47 11.26 -4.00
CA TRP A 47 -7.18 10.56 -3.92
C TRP A 47 -6.89 9.89 -2.57
N LEU A 48 -7.63 10.22 -1.51
CA LEU A 48 -7.38 9.67 -0.18
C LEU A 48 -8.04 8.31 -0.03
N CYS A 49 -7.25 7.25 -0.23
CA CYS A 49 -7.75 5.89 -0.30
C CYS A 49 -7.52 5.13 1.01
N ALA A 50 -8.43 4.21 1.34
CA ALA A 50 -8.18 3.16 2.32
C ALA A 50 -7.76 1.88 1.59
N VAL A 51 -6.63 1.32 1.99
CA VAL A 51 -6.07 0.09 1.44
C VAL A 51 -6.11 -0.96 2.54
N LEU A 52 -6.95 -1.98 2.33
CA LEU A 52 -7.00 -3.16 3.17
C LEU A 52 -6.02 -4.18 2.60
N VAL A 53 -5.14 -4.69 3.45
CA VAL A 53 -4.06 -5.59 3.08
C VAL A 53 -4.18 -6.85 3.91
N GLN A 54 -4.42 -7.97 3.24
CA GLN A 54 -4.12 -9.28 3.79
C GLN A 54 -2.65 -9.60 3.54
N ALA A 55 -1.97 -10.02 4.60
CA ALA A 55 -0.52 -10.16 4.64
C ALA A 55 -0.13 -11.40 5.42
N GLY A 56 0.99 -12.05 5.07
CA GLY A 56 1.58 -13.12 5.88
C GLY A 56 1.52 -14.54 5.33
N GLY A 57 1.23 -14.73 4.04
CA GLY A 57 1.30 -16.05 3.40
C GLY A 57 0.40 -17.08 4.09
N TYR A 58 0.99 -18.12 4.67
CA TYR A 58 0.24 -19.17 5.38
C TYR A 58 -0.42 -18.70 6.69
N GLY A 59 0.06 -17.61 7.28
CA GLY A 59 -0.50 -17.01 8.50
C GLY A 59 -1.02 -15.61 8.22
N MET A 60 -2.33 -15.47 8.04
CA MET A 60 -2.94 -14.20 7.61
C MET A 60 -3.02 -13.18 8.75
N SER A 61 -2.59 -11.97 8.45
CA SER A 61 -2.76 -10.75 9.24
C SER A 61 -3.41 -9.69 8.36
N TYR A 62 -4.26 -8.85 8.96
CA TYR A 62 -4.98 -7.80 8.24
C TYR A 62 -4.47 -6.43 8.68
N TYR A 63 -4.08 -5.62 7.71
CA TYR A 63 -3.63 -4.25 7.90
C TYR A 63 -4.53 -3.29 7.13
N SER A 64 -4.74 -2.10 7.67
CA SER A 64 -5.42 -1.02 6.98
C SER A 64 -4.49 0.19 6.90
N VAL A 65 -4.23 0.67 5.68
CA VAL A 65 -3.45 1.88 5.43
C VAL A 65 -4.31 2.91 4.75
N VAL A 66 -4.23 4.15 5.20
CA VAL A 66 -5.00 5.28 4.67
C VAL A 66 -4.04 6.29 4.09
N GLY A 67 -4.13 6.59 2.81
CA GLY A 67 -3.20 7.53 2.20
C GLY A 67 -3.31 7.66 0.69
N ALA A 68 -2.36 8.38 0.12
CA ALA A 68 -2.18 8.45 -1.32
C ALA A 68 -1.53 7.14 -1.82
N VAL A 69 -2.11 6.54 -2.86
CA VAL A 69 -1.66 5.26 -3.43
C VAL A 69 -0.93 5.51 -4.74
N PHE A 70 0.29 5.00 -4.84
CA PHE A 70 1.18 5.15 -5.98
C PHE A 70 1.49 3.79 -6.57
N ARG A 71 0.88 3.46 -7.71
CA ARG A 71 1.27 2.26 -8.46
C ARG A 71 2.67 2.42 -9.02
N LEU A 72 3.53 1.42 -8.79
CA LEU A 72 4.89 1.48 -9.33
C LEU A 72 4.87 1.49 -10.87
N ALA A 73 3.93 0.77 -11.49
CA ALA A 73 3.76 0.73 -12.95
C ALA A 73 3.45 2.11 -13.56
N ASP A 74 2.61 2.91 -12.91
CA ASP A 74 2.25 4.26 -13.37
C ASP A 74 3.37 5.29 -13.16
N ASN A 75 4.38 4.93 -12.37
CA ASN A 75 5.48 5.80 -11.99
C ASN A 75 6.81 5.39 -12.65
N ALA A 76 6.75 4.77 -13.84
CA ALA A 76 7.93 4.35 -14.61
C ALA A 76 8.93 5.48 -14.90
N ARG A 77 8.46 6.73 -15.01
CA ARG A 77 9.35 7.91 -15.18
C ARG A 77 10.29 8.16 -14.00
N HIS A 78 9.95 7.63 -12.82
CA HIS A 78 10.74 7.74 -11.60
C HIS A 78 11.61 6.49 -11.37
N ALA A 79 11.53 5.50 -12.27
CA ALA A 79 12.28 4.27 -12.15
C ALA A 79 13.75 4.45 -12.56
N LEU A 80 14.63 3.76 -11.85
CA LEU A 80 16.07 3.67 -12.14
C LEU A 80 16.37 2.66 -13.26
N SER A 81 15.44 1.76 -13.55
CA SER A 81 15.58 0.68 -14.53
C SER A 81 14.22 0.18 -15.02
N GLU A 82 14.23 -0.65 -16.07
CA GLU A 82 13.02 -1.27 -16.64
C GLU A 82 12.21 -2.02 -15.57
N LEU A 83 10.93 -1.72 -15.47
CA LEU A 83 10.07 -2.25 -14.40
C LEU A 83 9.58 -3.68 -14.65
N GLY A 84 9.65 -4.20 -15.87
CA GLY A 84 9.13 -5.52 -16.22
C GLY A 84 9.52 -6.65 -15.24
N PRO A 85 10.82 -6.81 -14.91
CA PRO A 85 11.25 -7.83 -13.95
C PRO A 85 10.76 -7.58 -12.50
N LEU A 86 10.59 -6.31 -12.09
CA LEU A 86 10.04 -5.96 -10.79
C LEU A 86 8.57 -6.38 -10.70
N LEU A 87 7.76 -5.94 -11.66
CA LEU A 87 6.33 -6.23 -11.72
C LEU A 87 6.10 -7.73 -11.79
N ARG A 88 6.88 -8.44 -12.62
CA ARG A 88 6.81 -9.89 -12.72
C ARG A 88 7.18 -10.58 -11.41
N ALA A 89 8.22 -10.13 -10.72
CA ALA A 89 8.58 -10.71 -9.43
C ALA A 89 7.44 -10.56 -8.42
N PHE A 90 6.86 -9.36 -8.27
CA PHE A 90 5.72 -9.16 -7.36
C PHE A 90 4.49 -9.98 -7.75
N HIS A 91 4.19 -10.11 -9.04
CA HIS A 91 3.10 -10.97 -9.51
C HIS A 91 3.32 -12.44 -9.11
N LEU A 92 4.56 -12.95 -9.20
CA LEU A 92 4.86 -14.32 -8.74
C LEU A 92 4.81 -14.49 -7.22
N MET A 93 4.83 -13.40 -6.44
CA MET A 93 4.81 -13.38 -4.97
C MET A 93 3.42 -13.05 -4.40
N ALA A 94 2.40 -12.89 -5.24
CA ALA A 94 1.04 -12.56 -4.83
C ALA A 94 0.33 -13.76 -4.15
N GLU A 95 -0.98 -13.63 -3.91
CA GLU A 95 -1.93 -14.61 -3.31
C GLU A 95 -1.51 -16.09 -3.39
N ASP A 96 -1.22 -16.59 -4.59
CA ASP A 96 -0.77 -17.96 -4.84
C ASP A 96 0.66 -17.93 -5.40
N PRO A 97 1.68 -17.85 -4.54
CA PRO A 97 3.02 -17.58 -5.02
C PRO A 97 3.58 -18.78 -5.82
N ASP A 98 4.09 -18.53 -7.02
CA ASP A 98 4.79 -19.54 -7.81
C ASP A 98 6.21 -19.73 -7.27
N ILE A 99 6.31 -20.49 -6.18
CA ILE A 99 7.57 -20.79 -5.50
C ILE A 99 8.59 -21.44 -6.46
N ARG A 100 8.14 -22.20 -7.47
CA ARG A 100 9.05 -22.82 -8.44
C ARG A 100 9.67 -21.77 -9.36
N ALA A 101 8.87 -20.85 -9.88
CA ALA A 101 9.37 -19.74 -10.69
C ALA A 101 10.24 -18.78 -9.86
N ILE A 102 9.83 -18.44 -8.63
CA ILE A 102 10.63 -17.60 -7.73
C ILE A 102 12.00 -18.25 -7.47
N LYS A 103 12.06 -19.53 -7.14
CA LYS A 103 13.33 -20.25 -6.92
C LYS A 103 14.25 -20.21 -8.13
N LYS A 104 13.67 -20.33 -9.33
CA LYS A 104 14.41 -20.37 -10.59
C LYS A 104 14.90 -18.99 -11.02
N GLU A 105 14.05 -17.97 -10.92
CA GLU A 105 14.25 -16.67 -11.58
C GLU A 105 14.62 -15.56 -10.59
N TYR A 106 14.13 -15.65 -9.35
CA TYR A 106 14.35 -14.67 -8.29
C TYR A 106 14.75 -15.35 -6.98
N PRO A 107 15.83 -16.18 -6.94
CA PRO A 107 16.16 -17.00 -5.77
C PRO A 107 16.42 -16.20 -4.49
N LYS A 108 16.75 -14.91 -4.61
CA LYS A 108 16.93 -14.01 -3.46
C LYS A 108 15.62 -13.63 -2.77
N LEU A 109 14.48 -13.78 -3.45
CA LEU A 109 13.14 -13.47 -2.94
C LEU A 109 12.44 -14.69 -2.35
N GLU A 110 12.90 -15.91 -2.61
CA GLU A 110 12.28 -17.11 -2.02
C GLU A 110 12.15 -17.05 -0.49
N PRO A 111 13.13 -16.53 0.29
CA PRO A 111 13.00 -16.46 1.74
C PRO A 111 11.99 -15.43 2.27
N ILE A 112 11.38 -14.62 1.40
CA ILE A 112 10.44 -13.56 1.80
C ILE A 112 9.00 -13.85 1.34
N VAL A 113 8.71 -15.06 0.85
CA VAL A 113 7.40 -15.47 0.30
C VAL A 113 6.99 -16.81 0.91
N GLY A 114 5.69 -17.08 1.07
CA GLY A 114 5.20 -18.30 1.71
C GLY A 114 5.63 -18.39 3.18
N THR A 115 5.69 -17.25 3.86
CA THR A 115 5.97 -17.14 5.29
C THR A 115 4.76 -17.58 6.12
N TRP A 116 4.97 -17.78 7.42
CA TRP A 116 3.93 -18.19 8.36
C TRP A 116 3.32 -16.99 9.11
N GLY A 117 3.21 -15.84 8.45
CA GLY A 117 2.75 -14.59 9.07
C GLY A 117 3.73 -13.95 10.03
N ALA A 118 4.95 -14.48 10.11
CA ALA A 118 5.98 -13.96 11.00
C ALA A 118 6.53 -12.62 10.47
N PRO A 119 6.79 -11.63 11.34
CA PRO A 119 7.54 -10.43 10.97
C PRO A 119 8.87 -10.79 10.32
N TYR A 120 9.22 -10.05 9.27
CA TYR A 120 10.50 -10.22 8.62
C TYR A 120 11.66 -9.89 9.57
N ASP A 121 12.69 -10.71 9.53
CA ASP A 121 13.97 -10.40 10.14
C ASP A 121 14.76 -9.34 9.32
N SER A 122 15.91 -8.94 9.84
CA SER A 122 16.76 -7.93 9.20
C SER A 122 17.34 -8.37 7.85
N ASP A 123 17.58 -9.67 7.64
CA ASP A 123 18.06 -10.18 6.34
C ASP A 123 16.92 -10.17 5.31
N GLN A 124 15.73 -10.61 5.70
CA GLN A 124 14.51 -10.57 4.88
C GLN A 124 14.16 -9.14 4.46
N LEU A 125 14.13 -8.19 5.41
CA LEU A 125 13.95 -6.76 5.11
C LEU A 125 15.04 -6.24 4.17
N GLY A 126 16.30 -6.63 4.41
CA GLY A 126 17.43 -6.29 3.55
C GLY A 126 17.29 -6.84 2.12
N ARG A 127 16.69 -8.03 1.94
CA ARG A 127 16.41 -8.62 0.63
C ARG A 127 15.35 -7.84 -0.13
N VAL A 128 14.24 -7.49 0.52
CA VAL A 128 13.19 -6.62 -0.05
C VAL A 128 13.81 -5.30 -0.50
N GLY A 129 14.54 -4.62 0.39
CA GLY A 129 15.15 -3.32 0.11
C GLY A 129 16.15 -3.38 -1.04
N ARG A 130 17.05 -4.37 -1.06
CA ARG A 130 18.03 -4.54 -2.16
C ARG A 130 17.39 -4.95 -3.49
N PHE A 131 16.21 -5.55 -3.47
CA PHE A 131 15.52 -5.92 -4.70
C PHE A 131 14.81 -4.70 -5.28
N VAL A 132 13.94 -4.05 -4.50
CA VAL A 132 13.19 -2.86 -4.93
C VAL A 132 14.12 -1.68 -5.21
N GLY A 133 15.21 -1.54 -4.44
CA GLY A 133 16.22 -0.50 -4.59
C GLY A 133 16.97 -0.49 -5.94
N ARG A 134 16.83 -1.54 -6.76
CA ARG A 134 17.35 -1.56 -8.15
C ARG A 134 16.46 -0.78 -9.12
N TYR A 135 15.20 -0.58 -8.75
CA TYR A 135 14.18 0.01 -9.59
C TYR A 135 13.74 1.38 -9.07
N PHE A 136 13.74 1.60 -7.76
CA PHE A 136 13.34 2.87 -7.16
C PHE A 136 14.26 3.29 -6.01
N SER A 137 14.50 4.59 -5.88
CA SER A 137 15.21 5.17 -4.73
C SER A 137 14.24 5.38 -3.55
N LEU A 138 13.97 4.30 -2.82
CA LEU A 138 13.06 4.30 -1.67
C LEU A 138 13.81 4.27 -0.34
N PRO A 139 13.18 4.72 0.76
CA PRO A 139 13.72 4.53 2.11
C PRO A 139 13.92 3.04 2.42
N ALA A 140 14.88 2.74 3.30
CA ALA A 140 15.12 1.38 3.73
C ALA A 140 13.88 0.76 4.42
N PRO A 141 13.57 -0.52 4.17
CA PRO A 141 12.58 -1.26 4.95
C PRO A 141 12.95 -1.29 6.43
N GLN A 142 11.99 -0.99 7.31
CA GLN A 142 12.20 -0.95 8.76
C GLN A 142 11.52 -2.10 9.49
N SER A 143 10.32 -2.48 9.04
CA SER A 143 9.54 -3.57 9.61
C SER A 143 8.50 -4.02 8.59
N GLY A 144 7.86 -5.15 8.86
CA GLY A 144 6.82 -5.67 7.99
C GLY A 144 6.79 -7.18 8.03
N LEU A 145 5.96 -7.73 7.17
CA LEU A 145 5.89 -9.14 6.85
C LEU A 145 5.50 -9.28 5.38
N GLU A 146 5.28 -10.50 4.92
CA GLU A 146 4.92 -10.75 3.54
C GLU A 146 3.71 -9.96 3.08
N ALA A 147 3.81 -9.33 1.91
CA ALA A 147 2.81 -8.42 1.33
C ALA A 147 2.69 -7.03 1.98
N PHE A 148 3.34 -6.79 3.12
CA PHE A 148 3.22 -5.52 3.84
C PHE A 148 4.52 -5.07 4.50
N VAL A 149 5.15 -4.03 3.95
CA VAL A 149 6.43 -3.52 4.46
C VAL A 149 6.36 -2.03 4.77
N ARG A 150 6.73 -1.64 5.98
CA ARG A 150 6.93 -0.25 6.39
C ARG A 150 8.33 0.19 5.97
N LEU A 151 8.38 1.25 5.18
CA LEU A 151 9.59 1.92 4.76
C LEU A 151 9.88 3.07 5.73
N GLY A 152 11.15 3.42 5.90
CA GLY A 152 11.54 4.49 6.81
C GLY A 152 10.83 5.82 6.54
N SER A 153 10.64 6.60 7.61
CA SER A 153 9.84 7.84 7.62
C SER A 153 10.53 9.04 6.94
N GLU A 154 11.21 8.84 5.81
CA GLU A 154 11.85 9.95 5.10
C GLU A 154 10.84 10.87 4.41
N HIS A 155 11.30 12.09 4.14
CA HIS A 155 10.50 13.24 3.72
C HIS A 155 9.55 12.93 2.54
N PRO A 156 8.29 13.39 2.61
CA PRO A 156 7.33 13.25 1.51
C PRO A 156 7.73 13.97 0.21
N GLY A 157 8.80 14.78 0.24
CA GLY A 157 9.39 15.35 -0.97
C GLY A 157 9.86 14.31 -1.99
N ARG A 158 10.16 13.07 -1.56
CA ARG A 158 10.54 11.97 -2.49
C ARG A 158 9.41 11.55 -3.43
N MET A 159 8.15 11.72 -3.01
CA MET A 159 6.98 11.38 -3.82
C MET A 159 6.48 12.59 -4.63
N SER A 160 7.17 13.73 -4.58
CA SER A 160 6.74 14.92 -5.31
C SER A 160 6.76 14.64 -6.82
N GLY A 161 5.64 14.93 -7.48
CA GLY A 161 5.48 14.65 -8.91
C GLY A 161 5.29 13.17 -9.24
N TRP A 162 5.06 12.30 -8.25
CA TRP A 162 4.56 10.95 -8.53
C TRP A 162 3.08 11.01 -8.84
N SER A 163 2.66 10.19 -9.80
CA SER A 163 1.25 9.98 -10.10
C SER A 163 0.64 9.11 -9.01
N HIS A 164 -0.47 9.56 -8.43
CA HIS A 164 -1.24 8.79 -7.46
C HIS A 164 -2.65 8.52 -7.97
N LEU A 165 -3.29 7.52 -7.38
CA LEU A 165 -4.61 7.06 -7.77
C LEU A 165 -5.70 8.01 -7.27
N HIS A 166 -6.67 8.32 -8.14
CA HIS A 166 -7.92 8.98 -7.79
C HIS A 166 -9.08 8.01 -7.99
N VAL A 167 -9.98 7.95 -7.03
CA VAL A 167 -11.20 7.17 -7.00
C VAL A 167 -12.38 8.09 -7.31
N LYS A 168 -12.94 8.01 -8.52
CA LYS A 168 -14.22 8.69 -8.79
C LYS A 168 -15.40 7.78 -8.48
N GLY A 169 -16.26 8.25 -7.59
CA GLY A 169 -17.55 7.63 -7.31
C GLY A 169 -17.90 7.73 -5.84
N ALA A 170 -19.19 7.86 -5.54
CA ALA A 170 -19.65 7.67 -4.18
C ALA A 170 -19.39 6.20 -3.79
N PRO A 171 -18.85 5.95 -2.59
CA PRO A 171 -18.70 4.59 -2.08
C PRO A 171 -20.08 3.91 -2.10
N ARG A 172 -20.25 2.89 -2.94
CA ARG A 172 -21.46 2.06 -2.89
C ARG A 172 -21.37 1.18 -1.65
N GLU A 173 -22.47 1.10 -0.91
CA GLU A 173 -22.57 0.22 0.26
C GLU A 173 -22.09 -1.20 -0.11
N LEU A 174 -21.19 -1.73 0.72
CA LEU A 174 -20.52 -3.00 0.54
C LEU A 174 -21.49 -4.16 0.83
N GLU A 175 -22.17 -4.66 -0.21
CA GLU A 175 -22.60 -6.06 -0.23
C GLU A 175 -21.63 -6.86 -1.09
N GLY A 176 -20.62 -7.44 -0.44
CA GLY A 176 -19.64 -8.31 -1.08
C GLY A 176 -18.59 -7.54 -1.86
N SER A 177 -17.40 -7.41 -1.26
CA SER A 177 -16.11 -7.05 -1.85
C SER A 177 -16.09 -6.94 -3.38
N ARG A 178 -16.43 -5.78 -3.94
CA ARG A 178 -16.24 -5.52 -5.37
C ARG A 178 -15.84 -4.08 -5.67
N VAL A 179 -14.62 -4.00 -6.19
CA VAL A 179 -14.04 -3.11 -7.22
C VAL A 179 -14.76 -1.78 -7.42
N ILE A 180 -14.06 -0.73 -7.02
CA ILE A 180 -14.32 0.65 -7.48
C ILE A 180 -14.15 0.68 -8.99
N ASP A 181 -15.15 1.21 -9.72
CA ASP A 181 -15.00 1.62 -11.11
C ASP A 181 -13.80 2.59 -11.19
N GLU A 182 -12.64 2.07 -11.56
CA GLU A 182 -11.38 2.80 -11.52
C GLU A 182 -11.43 3.92 -12.57
N VAL A 183 -11.77 5.14 -12.16
CA VAL A 183 -11.58 6.30 -13.03
C VAL A 183 -10.22 6.89 -12.72
N ARG A 184 -9.22 6.40 -13.45
CA ARG A 184 -7.88 6.99 -13.47
C ARG A 184 -7.96 8.47 -13.80
N VAL A 185 -7.65 9.31 -12.82
CA VAL A 185 -7.17 10.65 -13.06
C VAL A 185 -5.77 10.70 -12.47
N GLU A 186 -4.80 11.04 -13.30
CA GLU A 186 -3.42 11.21 -12.85
C GLU A 186 -3.30 12.58 -12.16
N GLY A 187 -3.10 12.56 -10.85
CA GLY A 187 -2.72 13.74 -10.05
C GLY A 187 -1.24 13.67 -9.66
N ALA A 188 -0.56 14.81 -9.67
CA ALA A 188 0.83 14.90 -9.23
C ALA A 188 0.88 15.21 -7.72
N PHE A 189 1.39 14.27 -6.92
CA PHE A 189 1.46 14.47 -5.47
C PHE A 189 2.35 15.66 -5.11
N GLY A 190 1.81 16.58 -4.31
CA GLY A 190 2.37 17.90 -4.03
C GLY A 190 2.21 18.33 -2.57
N GLN A 191 2.18 19.64 -2.35
CA GLN A 191 2.04 20.21 -1.00
C GLN A 191 0.60 20.10 -0.48
N GLU A 192 -0.39 20.26 -1.35
CA GLU A 192 -1.80 20.22 -0.98
C GLU A 192 -2.19 18.87 -0.37
N GLU A 193 -1.77 17.76 -0.98
CA GLU A 193 -2.07 16.42 -0.49
C GLU A 193 -1.39 16.15 0.86
N ARG A 194 -0.20 16.70 1.08
CA ARG A 194 0.49 16.63 2.37
C ARG A 194 -0.27 17.40 3.45
N ASP A 195 -0.75 18.59 3.13
CA ASP A 195 -1.50 19.42 4.06
C ASP A 195 -2.81 18.72 4.47
N VAL A 196 -3.48 18.06 3.52
CA VAL A 196 -4.67 17.24 3.80
C VAL A 196 -4.33 16.03 4.68
N LEU A 197 -3.24 15.30 4.42
CA LEU A 197 -2.85 14.18 5.28
C LEU A 197 -2.58 14.63 6.72
N GLU A 198 -1.88 15.75 6.92
CA GLU A 198 -1.65 16.30 8.26
C GLU A 198 -2.96 16.75 8.94
N GLU A 199 -3.91 17.30 8.18
CA GLU A 199 -5.23 17.63 8.69
C GLU A 199 -6.00 16.38 9.14
N VAL A 200 -6.02 15.33 8.31
CA VAL A 200 -6.64 14.03 8.65
C VAL A 200 -6.02 13.47 9.92
N ARG A 201 -4.69 13.48 10.04
CA ARG A 201 -3.98 13.05 11.24
C ARG A 201 -4.43 13.83 12.47
N ARG A 202 -4.54 15.15 12.36
CA ARG A 202 -4.94 16.04 13.47
C ARG A 202 -6.36 15.73 13.95
N GLN A 203 -7.28 15.44 13.03
CA GLN A 203 -8.69 15.21 13.38
C GLN A 203 -8.97 13.77 13.81
N ALA A 204 -8.24 12.77 13.28
CA ALA A 204 -8.39 11.36 13.61
C ALA A 204 -7.45 10.89 14.75
N PHE A 205 -6.69 11.80 15.35
CA PHE A 205 -5.87 11.52 16.53
C PHE A 205 -6.76 11.03 17.69
N PRO A 206 -6.39 9.95 18.43
CA PRO A 206 -5.08 9.28 18.48
C PRO A 206 -4.92 8.03 17.59
N HIS A 207 -5.87 7.74 16.69
CA HIS A 207 -5.95 6.44 16.00
C HIS A 207 -4.98 6.27 14.81
N LEU A 208 -4.38 7.38 14.35
CA LEU A 208 -3.45 7.40 13.23
C LEU A 208 -2.02 7.74 13.71
N ARG A 209 -1.06 6.93 13.28
CA ARG A 209 0.38 7.17 13.53
C ARG A 209 0.89 8.38 12.72
N LYS A 210 2.20 8.64 12.75
CA LYS A 210 2.81 9.59 11.82
C LYS A 210 2.68 9.07 10.38
N PRO A 211 2.63 9.96 9.35
CA PRO A 211 2.67 9.49 7.99
C PRO A 211 3.96 8.73 7.70
N GLU A 212 3.84 7.55 7.10
CA GLU A 212 4.94 6.70 6.68
C GLU A 212 4.71 6.24 5.24
N LEU A 213 5.76 5.68 4.64
CA LEU A 213 5.66 5.06 3.32
C LEU A 213 5.57 3.55 3.50
N PHE A 214 4.61 2.93 2.85
CA PHE A 214 4.37 1.50 2.90
C PHE A 214 4.57 0.93 1.51
N LEU A 215 5.29 -0.18 1.40
CA LEU A 215 5.32 -1.01 0.21
C LEU A 215 4.33 -2.14 0.42
N VAL A 216 3.37 -2.24 -0.50
CA VAL A 216 2.32 -3.24 -0.44
C VAL A 216 2.26 -3.96 -1.78
N TRP A 217 2.19 -5.27 -1.68
CA TRP A 217 1.82 -6.17 -2.76
C TRP A 217 0.81 -7.13 -2.17
N GLU A 218 -0.22 -7.49 -2.92
CA GLU A 218 -1.31 -8.36 -2.50
C GLU A 218 -0.85 -9.72 -1.97
N ASN A 219 -1.60 -10.24 -1.00
CA ASN A 219 -1.59 -11.65 -0.63
C ASN A 219 -3.02 -12.05 -0.19
N SER A 220 -3.85 -12.32 -1.21
CA SER A 220 -5.12 -13.07 -1.25
C SER A 220 -6.51 -12.42 -1.09
N ASP A 221 -7.45 -12.94 -1.91
CA ASP A 221 -8.89 -12.67 -2.17
C ASP A 221 -9.80 -12.47 -0.93
#